data_AF-G6XK37-F1
#
_entry.id   AF-G6XK37-F1
#
_cell.length_a   1.000
_cell.length_b   1.000
_cell.length_c   1.000
_cell.angle_alpha   90.00
_cell.angle_beta   90.00
_cell.angle_gamma   90.00
#
_symmetry.space_group_name_H-M   'P 1'
#
loop_
_entity.id
_entity.type
_entity.pdbx_description
1 polymer ?
#
loop_
_entity_poly.entity_id
_entity_poly.type
_entity_poly.pdbx_seq_one_letter_code
_entity_poly.pdbx_strand_id
1 'polypeptide(L)'
;MLERFLTEYPAIRVDLTTDYGRTDIVRERHDAGIRRSQLVPKDMIALQIGQEIPMSVVGTRIFSAGIPFPEHPVISRIVPTSICICPSMANC
;
A
#
# COMPACT_ATOMS: atom_id res chain seq x y z
N MET A 1 11.35 -9.18 -1.44
CA MET A 1 11.96 -7.95 -1.98
C MET A 1 12.80 -7.25 -0.91
N LEU A 2 12.25 -6.95 0.27
CA LEU A 2 12.99 -6.28 1.34
C LEU A 2 14.20 -7.08 1.86
N GLU A 3 14.07 -8.38 2.07
CA GLU A 3 15.16 -9.25 2.54
C GLU A 3 16.43 -9.14 1.66
N ARG A 4 16.24 -9.20 0.34
CA ARG A 4 17.34 -9.02 -0.63
C ARG A 4 17.97 -7.64 -0.53
N PHE A 5 17.15 -6.59 -0.40
CA PHE A 5 17.64 -5.21 -0.27
C PHE A 5 18.50 -5.03 0.99
N LEU A 6 18.06 -5.55 2.14
CA LEU A 6 18.83 -5.47 3.39
C LEU A 6 20.12 -6.28 3.34
N THR A 7 20.13 -7.38 2.58
CA THR A 7 21.34 -8.17 2.33
C THR A 7 22.35 -7.39 1.48
N GLU A 8 21.87 -6.67 0.47
CA GLU A 8 22.71 -5.86 -0.43
C GLU A 8 23.18 -4.55 0.22
N TYR A 9 22.40 -3.99 1.16
CA TYR A 9 22.69 -2.75 1.88
C TYR A 9 22.66 -2.91 3.41
N PRO A 10 23.64 -3.61 4.00
CA PRO A 10 23.63 -3.95 5.43
C PRO A 10 23.81 -2.74 6.36
N ALA A 11 24.27 -1.60 5.84
CA ALA A 11 24.39 -0.36 6.60
C ALA A 11 23.04 0.35 6.81
N ILE A 12 22.01 0.00 6.03
CA ILE A 12 20.68 0.61 6.13
C ILE A 12 19.88 -0.13 7.20
N ARG A 13 19.35 0.63 8.17
CA ARG A 13 18.36 0.13 9.12
C ARG A 13 16.98 0.60 8.69
N VAL A 14 16.02 -0.32 8.71
CA VAL A 14 14.64 -0.04 8.34
C VAL A 14 13.76 -0.32 9.54
N ASP A 15 13.00 0.69 9.96
CA ASP A 15 11.87 0.52 10.88
C ASP A 15 10.59 0.46 10.05
N LEU A 16 9.69 -0.47 10.40
CA LEU A 16 8.49 -0.76 9.62
C LEU A 16 7.25 -0.68 10.51
N THR A 17 6.38 0.25 10.17
CA THR A 17 5.05 0.36 10.77
C THR A 17 3.99 0.15 9.69
N THR A 18 2.98 -0.66 10.00
CA THR A 18 1.84 -0.87 9.11
C THR A 18 0.60 -0.24 9.73
N ASP A 19 -0.04 0.66 9.00
CA ASP A 19 -1.27 1.31 9.41
C ASP A 19 -2.31 1.26 8.27
N TYR A 20 -3.55 0.96 8.61
CA TYR A 20 -4.69 0.95 7.69
C TYR A 20 -5.39 2.31 7.59
N GLY A 21 -5.08 3.23 8.50
CA GLY A 21 -5.63 4.57 8.59
C GLY A 21 -4.97 5.57 7.63
N ARG A 22 -5.58 6.76 7.53
CA ARG A 22 -5.01 7.94 6.86
C ARG A 22 -4.00 8.64 7.77
N THR A 23 -3.00 7.90 8.20
CA THR A 23 -1.99 8.38 9.12
C THR A 23 -1.18 9.49 8.47
N ASP A 24 -0.93 10.59 9.14
CA ASP A 24 -0.09 11.64 8.60
C ASP A 24 1.38 11.23 8.81
N ILE A 25 1.92 10.51 7.83
CA ILE A 25 3.26 9.92 7.93
C ILE A 25 4.37 10.98 8.04
N VAL A 26 4.07 12.22 7.65
CA VAL A 26 4.98 13.37 7.84
C VAL A 26 5.06 13.71 9.33
N ARG A 27 3.91 13.83 10.01
CA ARG A 27 3.87 14.13 11.46
C ARG A 27 4.48 13.04 12.32
N GLU A 28 4.43 11.80 11.85
CA GLU A 28 5.04 10.64 12.50
C GLU A 28 6.52 10.45 12.16
N ARG A 29 7.10 11.37 11.37
CA ARG A 29 8.51 11.38 10.99
C ARG A 29 8.96 10.15 10.19
N HIS A 30 8.09 9.62 9.34
CA HIS A 30 8.48 8.59 8.38
C HIS A 30 9.14 9.24 7.16
N ASP A 31 10.30 8.71 6.76
CA ASP A 31 11.01 9.16 5.55
C ASP A 31 10.29 8.73 4.25
N ALA A 32 9.59 7.59 4.29
CA ALA A 32 8.88 7.04 3.14
C ALA A 32 7.64 6.24 3.56
N GLY A 33 6.67 6.12 2.65
CA GLY A 33 5.47 5.31 2.85
C GLY A 33 5.00 4.64 1.56
N ILE A 34 4.40 3.45 1.67
CA ILE A 34 3.76 2.73 0.55
C ILE A 34 2.26 2.72 0.78
N ARG A 35 1.47 3.16 -0.22
CA ARG A 35 0.02 3.31 -0.11
C ARG A 35 -0.74 2.82 -1.33
N ARG A 36 -1.87 2.17 -1.09
CA ARG A 36 -2.88 1.85 -2.11
C ARG A 36 -3.85 3.04 -2.25
N SER A 37 -3.35 4.18 -2.72
CA SER A 37 -4.17 5.39 -2.91
C SER A 37 -3.46 6.42 -3.78
N GLN A 38 -4.24 7.23 -4.49
CA GLN A 38 -3.78 8.45 -5.18
C GLN A 38 -3.55 9.62 -4.20
N LEU A 39 -3.99 9.50 -2.94
CA LEU A 39 -3.78 10.52 -1.91
C LEU A 39 -2.42 10.37 -1.25
N VAL A 40 -1.48 11.18 -1.70
CA VAL A 40 -0.16 11.38 -1.10
C VAL A 40 -0.15 12.72 -0.33
N PRO A 41 0.48 12.79 0.86
CA PRO A 41 0.63 14.06 1.58
C PRO A 41 1.26 15.14 0.70
N LYS A 42 0.83 16.40 0.89
CA LYS A 42 1.19 17.53 0.01
C LYS A 42 2.70 17.77 -0.10
N ASP A 43 3.44 17.40 0.95
CA ASP A 43 4.89 17.64 1.07
C ASP A 43 5.74 16.41 0.72
N MET A 44 5.15 15.38 0.10
CA MET A 44 5.86 14.19 -0.37
C MET A 44 5.80 14.03 -1.88
N ILE A 45 6.84 13.42 -2.44
CA ILE A 45 6.90 13.08 -3.87
C ILE A 45 6.38 11.66 -4.05
N ALA A 46 5.46 11.46 -5.00
CA ALA A 46 4.80 10.18 -5.27
C ALA A 46 5.30 9.51 -6.55
N LEU A 47 5.53 8.20 -6.51
CA LEU A 47 5.79 7.37 -7.70
C LEU A 47 4.92 6.10 -7.66
N GLN A 48 4.32 5.74 -8.79
CA GLN A 48 3.64 4.45 -8.93
C GLN A 48 4.66 3.32 -9.01
N ILE A 49 4.63 2.36 -8.08
CA ILE A 49 5.63 1.28 -7.95
C ILE A 49 5.09 -0.09 -8.37
N GLY A 50 3.88 -0.15 -8.90
CA GLY A 50 3.26 -1.41 -9.27
C GLY A 50 2.13 -1.27 -10.27
N GLN A 51 1.78 -2.41 -10.85
CA GLN A 51 0.59 -2.55 -11.66
C GLN A 51 -0.67 -2.33 -10.82
N GLU A 52 -1.73 -1.99 -11.52
CA GLU A 52 -3.08 -1.92 -10.99
C GLU A 52 -3.48 -3.26 -10.35
N ILE A 53 -3.88 -3.23 -9.07
CA ILE A 53 -4.30 -4.43 -8.35
C ILE A 53 -5.81 -4.60 -8.53
N PRO A 54 -6.28 -5.63 -9.26
CA PRO A 54 -7.69 -5.90 -9.37
C PRO A 54 -8.23 -6.40 -8.04
N MET A 55 -9.38 -5.89 -7.64
CA MET A 55 -10.05 -6.30 -6.43
C MET A 55 -11.15 -7.30 -6.78
N SER A 56 -11.15 -8.45 -6.13
CA SER A 56 -12.13 -9.52 -6.35
C SER A 56 -12.80 -9.94 -5.05
N VAL A 57 -14.10 -10.23 -5.14
CA VAL A 57 -14.87 -10.81 -4.03
C VAL A 57 -14.61 -12.31 -4.00
N VAL A 58 -14.15 -12.82 -2.85
CA VAL A 58 -13.93 -14.25 -2.62
C VAL A 58 -14.77 -14.72 -1.43
N GLY A 59 -15.25 -15.95 -1.49
CA GLY A 59 -16.03 -16.59 -0.43
C GLY A 59 -15.56 -18.02 -0.20
N THR A 60 -15.72 -18.52 1.02
CA THR A 60 -15.45 -19.94 1.32
C THR A 60 -16.54 -20.81 0.71
N ARG A 61 -16.21 -22.06 0.33
CA ARG A 61 -17.22 -22.99 -0.24
C ARG A 61 -18.39 -23.27 0.71
N ILE A 62 -18.19 -23.16 2.02
CA ILE A 62 -19.24 -23.40 3.03
C ILE A 62 -20.30 -22.29 3.02
N PHE A 63 -19.97 -21.11 2.48
CA PHE A 63 -20.89 -19.97 2.38
C PHE A 63 -22.06 -20.21 1.40
N SER A 64 -21.96 -21.20 0.51
CA SER A 64 -22.96 -21.44 -0.55
C SER A 64 -24.16 -22.27 -0.12
N ALA A 65 -24.32 -22.59 1.17
CA ALA A 65 -25.52 -23.26 1.69
C ALA A 65 -26.72 -22.29 1.68
N GLY A 66 -27.24 -21.97 0.50
CA GLY A 66 -28.46 -21.17 0.29
C GLY A 66 -28.27 -19.79 -0.34
N ILE A 67 -27.04 -19.35 -0.60
CA ILE A 67 -26.76 -18.05 -1.26
C ILE A 67 -26.34 -18.31 -2.72
N PRO A 68 -27.11 -17.85 -3.73
CA PRO A 68 -26.69 -17.96 -5.13
C PRO A 68 -25.43 -17.11 -5.38
N PHE A 69 -24.47 -17.68 -6.10
CA PHE A 69 -23.28 -16.95 -6.51
C PHE A 69 -23.65 -15.86 -7.53
N PRO A 70 -23.02 -14.68 -7.49
CA PRO A 70 -23.17 -13.69 -8.55
C PRO A 70 -22.69 -14.29 -9.87
N GLU A 71 -23.54 -14.25 -10.91
CA GLU A 71 -23.24 -14.80 -12.25
C GLU A 71 -22.09 -14.05 -12.95
N HIS A 72 -21.83 -12.82 -12.52
CA HIS A 72 -20.73 -11.99 -13.01
C HIS A 72 -19.81 -11.58 -11.84
N PRO A 73 -18.49 -11.82 -11.93
CA PRO A 73 -17.55 -11.31 -10.95
C PRO A 73 -17.55 -9.78 -10.99
N VAL A 74 -17.92 -9.15 -9.88
CA VAL A 74 -17.77 -7.69 -9.73
C VAL A 74 -16.29 -7.41 -9.47
N ILE A 75 -15.56 -7.02 -10.51
CA ILE A 75 -14.22 -6.47 -10.36
C ILE A 75 -14.41 -5.04 -9.85
N SER A 76 -14.12 -4.80 -8.57
CA SER A 76 -14.23 -3.46 -8.01
C SER A 76 -13.02 -2.59 -8.42
N ARG A 77 -13.25 -1.28 -8.35
CA ARG A 77 -12.34 -0.19 -8.74
C ARG A 77 -10.87 -0.51 -8.46
N ILE A 78 -10.07 -0.23 -9.49
CA ILE A 78 -8.63 -0.36 -9.48
C ILE A 78 -8.00 0.71 -8.58
N VAL A 79 -7.02 0.30 -7.76
CA VAL A 79 -6.28 1.21 -6.90
C VAL A 79 -4.78 1.05 -7.15
N PRO A 80 -4.10 2.07 -7.74
CA PRO A 80 -2.66 2.00 -7.94
C PRO A 80 -1.93 2.03 -6.59
N THR A 81 -0.81 1.31 -6.52
CA THR A 81 0.09 1.37 -5.38
C THR A 81 1.18 2.40 -5.65
N SER A 82 1.25 3.40 -4.78
CA SER A 82 2.23 4.48 -4.86
C SER A 82 3.19 4.40 -3.68
N ILE A 83 4.48 4.61 -3.95
CA ILE A 83 5.43 5.01 -2.92
C ILE A 83 5.41 6.54 -2.81
N CYS A 84 5.56 7.03 -1.59
CA CYS A 84 5.78 8.45 -1.31
C CYS A 84 7.05 8.62 -0.48
N ILE A 85 7.85 9.61 -0.82
CA ILE A 85 9.15 9.89 -0.18
C ILE A 85 9.17 11.35 0.26
N CYS A 86 9.62 11.58 1.49
CA CYS A 86 9.89 12.91 2.04
C CYS A 86 11.11 13.51 1.32
N PRO A 87 10.98 14.64 0.60
CA PRO A 87 12.09 15.21 -0.17
C PRO A 87 13.16 15.86 0.71
N SER A 88 12.89 16.09 2.00
CA SER A 88 13.82 16.73 2.93
C SER A 88 13.57 16.26 4.37
N MET A 89 14.65 15.92 5.08
CA MET A 89 14.63 15.61 6.51
C MET A 89 14.27 16.81 7.40
N ALA A 90 14.12 18.02 6.86
CA ALA A 90 13.60 19.15 7.63
C ALA A 90 12.07 19.16 7.69
N ASN A 91 11.41 18.44 6.77
CA ASN A 91 9.96 18.35 6.66
C ASN A 91 9.43 17.03 7.25
N CYS A 92 10.32 16.17 7.74
CA CYS A 92 10.10 14.97 8.54
C CYS A 92 10.86 15.18 9.90
#